data_AF-A0A183SDK2-F1
#
_entry.id   AF-A0A183SDK2-F1
#
_cell.length_a   1.000
_cell.length_b   1.000
_cell.length_c   1.000
_cell.angle_alpha   90.00
_cell.angle_beta   90.00
_cell.angle_gamma   90.00
#
_symmetry.space_group_name_H-M   'P 1'
#
loop_
_entity.id
_entity.type
_entity.pdbx_description
1 polymer ?
#
loop_
_entity_poly.entity_id
_entity_poly.type
_entity_poly.pdbx_seq_one_letter_code
_entity_poly.pdbx_strand_id
1 'polypeptide(L)'
;MKQIWEEGFKAYVRQWWNWLDFIMLTLFLTTVGLRLVSLVLRKTEKYGFELTGRQNWPPDDPTLLSEAFFAIAHIFSFARIIFLFQVGEETVNEQLGPLQISLGNMLIDITKFLFIFLLVITSFACGLHQLYYYYVTETNDMRPEAFSS
;
A
#
# COMPACT_ATOMS: atom_id res chain seq x y z
N MET A 1 4.80 18.30 -13.90
CA MET A 1 5.16 19.69 -13.53
C MET A 1 4.55 20.72 -14.48
N LYS A 2 4.69 20.61 -15.82
CA LYS A 2 4.00 21.52 -16.77
C LYS A 2 2.46 21.51 -16.66
N GLN A 3 1.83 20.33 -16.64
CA GLN A 3 0.38 20.20 -16.50
C GLN A 3 -0.20 20.83 -15.21
N ILE A 4 0.51 20.72 -14.08
CA ILE A 4 0.05 21.27 -12.79
C ILE A 4 -0.04 22.81 -12.84
N TRP A 5 0.87 23.44 -13.61
CA TRP A 5 0.93 24.88 -13.79
C TRP A 5 -0.11 25.40 -14.80
N GLU A 6 -0.45 24.58 -15.81
CA GLU A 6 -1.36 24.98 -16.90
C GLU A 6 -2.85 24.71 -16.59
N GLU A 7 -3.19 23.62 -15.89
CA GLU A 7 -4.59 23.24 -15.61
C GLU A 7 -5.09 23.70 -14.23
N GLY A 8 -4.18 24.12 -13.35
CA GLY A 8 -4.46 24.50 -11.97
C GLY A 8 -4.62 23.30 -11.03
N PHE A 9 -4.06 23.42 -9.81
CA PHE A 9 -4.02 22.35 -8.79
C PHE A 9 -5.38 21.69 -8.51
N LYS A 10 -6.47 22.45 -8.57
CA LYS A 10 -7.83 21.96 -8.29
C LYS A 10 -8.40 21.07 -9.40
N ALA A 11 -8.01 21.29 -10.66
CA ALA A 11 -8.40 20.42 -11.77
C ALA A 11 -7.57 19.13 -11.76
N TYR A 12 -6.27 19.24 -11.46
CA TYR A 12 -5.34 18.12 -11.37
C TYR A 12 -5.79 17.05 -10.35
N VAL A 13 -6.22 17.46 -9.15
CA VAL A 13 -6.65 16.55 -8.08
C VAL A 13 -8.01 15.87 -8.37
N ARG A 14 -8.81 16.39 -9.30
CA ARG A 14 -10.13 15.80 -9.62
C ARG A 14 -10.04 14.56 -10.52
N GLN A 15 -8.92 14.37 -11.20
CA GLN A 15 -8.73 13.27 -12.13
C GLN A 15 -8.10 12.08 -11.40
N TRP A 16 -8.82 10.97 -11.32
CA TRP A 16 -8.38 9.76 -10.61
C TRP A 16 -7.00 9.26 -11.10
N TRP A 17 -6.72 9.42 -12.38
CA TRP A 17 -5.42 9.06 -12.98
C TRP A 17 -4.23 9.81 -12.38
N ASN A 18 -4.40 11.10 -12.05
CA ASN A 18 -3.35 11.90 -11.44
C ASN A 18 -3.04 11.46 -10.01
N TRP A 19 -4.02 10.88 -9.30
CA TRP A 19 -3.79 10.28 -7.99
C TRP A 19 -2.91 9.04 -8.06
N LEU A 20 -3.13 8.16 -9.04
CA LEU A 20 -2.27 6.98 -9.24
C LEU A 20 -0.83 7.39 -9.58
N ASP A 21 -0.67 8.41 -10.43
CA ASP A 21 0.65 8.95 -10.79
C ASP A 21 1.34 9.58 -9.59
N PHE A 22 0.60 10.36 -8.80
CA PHE A 22 1.12 10.99 -7.59
C PHE A 22 1.58 9.95 -6.57
N ILE A 23 0.78 8.90 -6.34
CA ILE A 23 1.13 7.81 -5.41
C ILE A 23 2.39 7.10 -5.88
N MET A 24 2.47 6.73 -7.16
CA MET A 24 3.64 6.06 -7.73
C MET A 24 4.90 6.90 -7.59
N LEU A 25 4.84 8.20 -7.96
CA LEU A 25 5.97 9.11 -7.84
C LEU A 25 6.40 9.29 -6.38
N THR A 26 5.45 9.36 -5.46
CA THR A 26 5.72 9.46 -4.02
C THR A 26 6.38 8.20 -3.48
N LEU A 27 5.96 7.01 -3.92
CA LEU A 27 6.58 5.74 -3.53
C LEU A 27 8.03 5.62 -4.06
N PHE A 28 8.28 6.04 -5.29
CA PHE A 28 9.64 6.11 -5.83
C PHE A 28 10.51 7.11 -5.06
N LEU A 29 9.97 8.31 -4.76
CA LEU A 29 10.67 9.31 -3.97
C LEU A 29 11.00 8.80 -2.56
N THR A 30 10.04 8.11 -1.93
CA THR A 30 10.22 7.48 -0.60
C THR A 30 11.30 6.41 -0.64
N THR A 31 11.34 5.59 -1.70
CA THR A 31 12.39 4.58 -1.90
C THR A 31 13.78 5.23 -1.98
N VAL A 32 13.93 6.28 -2.79
CA VAL A 32 15.20 7.02 -2.91
C VAL A 32 15.58 7.68 -1.59
N GLY A 33 14.61 8.29 -0.90
CA GLY A 33 14.81 8.88 0.43
C GLY A 33 15.31 7.87 1.45
N LEU A 34 14.69 6.69 1.54
CA LEU A 34 15.11 5.62 2.44
C LEU A 34 16.49 5.06 2.08
N ARG A 35 16.82 4.94 0.78
CA ARG A 35 18.16 4.55 0.33
C ARG A 35 19.20 5.60 0.73
N LEU A 36 18.91 6.89 0.59
CA LEU A 36 19.80 7.96 1.05
C LEU A 36 19.99 7.92 2.57
N VAL A 37 18.91 7.74 3.33
CA VAL A 37 18.98 7.55 4.79
C VAL A 37 19.85 6.35 5.13
N SER A 38 19.67 5.20 4.47
CA SER A 38 20.52 4.02 4.70
C SER A 38 22.00 4.28 4.41
N LEU A 39 22.32 5.08 3.39
CA LEU A 39 23.71 5.44 3.05
C LEU A 39 24.29 6.42 4.07
N VAL A 40 23.51 7.40 4.54
CA VAL A 40 23.94 8.35 5.56
C VAL A 40 24.17 7.65 6.90
N LEU A 41 23.27 6.75 7.31
CA LEU A 41 23.41 5.99 8.54
C LEU A 41 24.65 5.08 8.52
N ARG A 42 24.94 4.44 7.37
CA ARG A 42 26.18 3.68 7.16
C ARG A 42 27.44 4.55 7.21
N LYS A 43 27.38 5.77 6.67
CA LYS A 43 28.51 6.70 6.65
C LYS A 43 28.76 7.39 8.00
N THR A 44 27.75 7.53 8.84
CA THR A 44 27.84 8.20 10.15
C THR A 44 28.16 7.23 11.29
N GLU A 45 28.40 5.94 10.99
CA GLU A 45 28.72 4.86 11.95
C GLU A 45 27.73 4.72 13.13
N LYS A 46 26.60 5.42 13.08
CA LYS A 46 25.57 5.44 14.14
C LYS A 46 24.69 4.20 14.15
N TYR A 47 24.62 3.51 13.01
CA TYR A 47 24.08 2.16 12.91
C TYR A 47 25.28 1.26 12.65
N GLY A 48 25.49 0.28 13.54
CA GLY A 48 26.69 -0.54 13.62
C GLY A 48 27.26 -0.89 12.24
N PHE A 49 28.52 -0.55 12.05
CA PHE A 49 29.35 -0.93 10.90
C PHE A 49 29.66 -2.44 10.92
N GLU A 50 28.72 -3.28 11.33
CA GLU A 50 28.91 -4.71 11.18
C GLU A 50 28.28 -5.09 9.85
N LEU A 51 29.06 -5.77 9.00
CA LEU A 51 28.57 -6.55 7.89
C LEU A 51 27.75 -7.74 8.42
N THR A 52 26.77 -7.46 9.26
CA THR A 52 25.85 -8.46 9.77
C THR A 52 25.04 -8.92 8.57
N GLY A 53 25.00 -10.24 8.35
CA GLY A 53 24.22 -10.81 7.26
C GLY A 53 22.77 -10.35 7.31
N ARG A 54 22.08 -10.30 6.16
CA ARG A 54 20.68 -9.85 6.03
C ARG A 54 19.72 -10.42 7.08
N GLN A 55 20.03 -11.61 7.60
CA GLN A 55 19.24 -12.30 8.63
C GLN A 55 19.23 -11.59 9.99
N ASN A 56 20.25 -10.78 10.28
CA ASN A 56 20.42 -10.10 11.57
C ASN A 56 20.04 -8.62 11.50
N TRP A 57 19.47 -8.17 10.38
CA TRP A 57 19.03 -6.79 10.25
C TRP A 57 17.78 -6.56 11.11
N PRO A 58 17.68 -5.41 11.79
CA PRO A 58 16.47 -5.07 12.51
C PRO A 58 15.27 -5.01 11.54
N PRO A 59 14.06 -5.35 11.99
CA PRO A 59 12.86 -5.31 11.14
C PRO A 59 12.59 -3.90 10.57
N ASP A 60 13.02 -2.87 11.28
CA ASP A 60 12.86 -1.45 10.91
C ASP A 60 14.04 -0.90 10.08
N ASP A 61 14.89 -1.76 9.50
CA ASP A 61 16.01 -1.31 8.67
C ASP A 61 15.50 -0.51 7.45
N PRO A 62 15.97 0.75 7.24
CA PRO A 62 15.52 1.57 6.12
C PRO A 62 15.81 0.93 4.76
N THR A 63 16.79 0.03 4.67
CA THR A 63 17.10 -0.75 3.47
C THR A 63 15.96 -1.72 3.14
N LEU A 64 15.46 -2.48 4.12
CA LEU A 64 14.34 -3.42 3.93
C LEU A 64 13.07 -2.68 3.55
N LEU A 65 12.80 -1.57 4.24
CA LEU A 65 11.64 -0.74 3.97
C LEU A 65 11.70 -0.15 2.56
N SER A 66 12.90 0.28 2.10
CA SER A 66 13.08 0.77 0.73
C SER A 66 12.82 -0.31 -0.33
N GLU A 67 13.18 -1.57 -0.08
CA GLU A 67 12.92 -2.68 -1.02
C GLU A 67 11.42 -2.98 -1.12
N ALA A 68 10.70 -2.94 -0.01
CA ALA A 68 9.25 -3.10 0.01
C ALA A 68 8.56 -1.98 -0.79
N PHE A 69 8.88 -0.72 -0.51
CA PHE A 69 8.31 0.42 -1.23
C PHE A 69 8.67 0.42 -2.71
N PHE A 70 9.88 -0.02 -3.07
CA PHE A 70 10.30 -0.17 -4.46
C PHE A 70 9.47 -1.22 -5.20
N ALA A 71 9.23 -2.37 -4.59
CA ALA A 71 8.40 -3.43 -5.16
C ALA A 71 6.96 -2.95 -5.38
N ILE A 72 6.38 -2.28 -4.38
CA ILE A 72 5.03 -1.68 -4.47
C ILE A 72 4.98 -0.62 -5.59
N ALA A 73 5.98 0.27 -5.67
CA ALA A 73 6.08 1.27 -6.72
C ALA A 73 6.12 0.64 -8.11
N HIS A 74 6.86 -0.46 -8.28
CA HIS A 74 6.90 -1.23 -9.52
C HIS A 74 5.56 -1.85 -9.89
N ILE A 75 4.82 -2.41 -8.93
CA ILE A 75 3.46 -2.93 -9.16
C ILE A 75 2.55 -1.82 -9.66
N PHE A 76 2.57 -0.64 -9.03
CA PHE A 76 1.78 0.51 -9.48
C PHE A 76 2.22 1.04 -10.85
N SER A 77 3.52 0.97 -11.17
CA SER A 77 4.04 1.32 -12.49
C SER A 77 3.47 0.41 -13.58
N PHE A 78 3.47 -0.91 -13.36
CA PHE A 78 2.85 -1.85 -14.30
C PHE A 78 1.32 -1.70 -14.35
N ALA A 79 0.67 -1.47 -13.22
CA ALA A 79 -0.77 -1.22 -13.17
C ALA A 79 -1.13 0.00 -14.02
N ARG A 80 -0.39 1.11 -13.92
CA ARG A 80 -0.57 2.30 -14.76
C ARG A 80 -0.42 1.96 -16.24
N ILE A 81 0.56 1.16 -16.62
CA ILE A 81 0.77 0.76 -18.02
C ILE A 81 -0.43 -0.06 -18.52
N ILE A 82 -0.90 -1.04 -17.75
CA ILE A 82 -2.07 -1.85 -18.10
C ILE A 82 -3.31 -0.96 -18.24
N PHE A 83 -3.50 -0.03 -17.32
CA PHE A 83 -4.61 0.91 -17.39
C PHE A 83 -4.49 1.88 -18.56
N LEU A 84 -3.30 2.37 -18.89
CA LEU A 84 -3.06 3.22 -20.06
C LEU A 84 -3.24 2.45 -21.37
N PHE A 85 -2.89 1.16 -21.42
CA PHE A 85 -3.21 0.32 -22.57
C PHE A 85 -4.69 0.05 -22.66
N GLN A 86 -5.37 -0.23 -21.54
CA GLN A 86 -6.81 -0.43 -21.54
C GLN A 86 -7.52 0.85 -22.02
N VAL A 87 -7.18 2.03 -21.48
CA VAL A 87 -7.74 3.33 -21.91
C VAL A 87 -7.26 3.76 -23.31
N GLY A 88 -6.03 3.43 -23.70
CA GLY A 88 -5.39 3.87 -24.94
C GLY A 88 -5.73 3.01 -26.15
N GLU A 89 -5.84 1.70 -25.97
CA GLU A 89 -6.36 0.76 -26.97
C GLU A 89 -7.85 1.01 -27.24
N GLU A 90 -8.59 1.54 -26.25
CA GLU A 90 -9.97 2.01 -26.41
C GLU A 90 -10.12 3.27 -27.27
N THR A 91 -9.13 4.18 -27.30
CA THR A 91 -9.11 5.27 -28.29
C THR A 91 -8.79 4.80 -29.72
N VAL A 92 -8.18 3.62 -29.86
CA VAL A 92 -7.87 3.01 -31.18
C VAL A 92 -9.05 2.14 -31.68
N ASN A 93 -9.91 1.65 -30.79
CA ASN A 93 -11.07 0.83 -31.14
C ASN A 93 -12.38 1.51 -30.69
N GLU A 94 -13.02 2.27 -31.60
CA GLU A 94 -14.27 3.03 -31.38
C GLU A 94 -15.43 2.24 -30.74
N GLN A 95 -15.38 0.90 -30.75
CA GLN A 95 -16.41 0.03 -30.17
C GLN A 95 -16.23 -0.26 -28.67
N LEU A 96 -15.06 -0.02 -28.08
CA LEU A 96 -14.77 -0.42 -26.70
C LEU A 96 -14.97 0.71 -25.67
N GLY A 97 -15.10 1.96 -26.10
CA GLY A 97 -15.41 3.09 -25.21
C GLY A 97 -16.65 2.89 -24.32
N PRO A 98 -17.79 2.39 -24.84
CA PRO A 98 -18.97 2.06 -24.02
C PRO A 98 -18.69 0.96 -22.98
N LEU A 99 -17.80 0.02 -23.29
CA LEU A 99 -17.44 -1.08 -22.40
C LEU A 99 -16.60 -0.57 -21.21
N GLN A 100 -15.70 0.39 -21.43
CA GLN A 100 -14.93 1.00 -20.33
C GLN A 100 -15.83 1.76 -19.36
N ILE A 101 -16.78 2.54 -19.89
CA ILE A 101 -17.73 3.29 -19.07
C ILE A 101 -18.56 2.32 -18.21
N SER A 102 -18.97 1.19 -18.80
CA SER A 102 -19.63 0.10 -18.08
C SER A 102 -18.73 -0.50 -16.99
N LEU A 103 -17.47 -0.80 -17.31
CA LEU A 103 -16.49 -1.36 -16.36
C LEU A 103 -16.18 -0.40 -15.21
N GLY A 104 -16.04 0.89 -15.48
CA GLY A 104 -15.86 1.93 -14.46
C GLY A 104 -17.02 1.97 -13.47
N ASN A 105 -18.26 1.91 -13.98
CA ASN A 105 -19.44 1.85 -13.12
C ASN A 105 -19.51 0.55 -12.31
N MET A 106 -19.17 -0.59 -12.92
CA MET A 106 -19.10 -1.89 -12.22
C MET A 106 -18.07 -1.87 -11.08
N LEU A 107 -16.88 -1.28 -11.30
CA LEU A 107 -15.85 -1.14 -10.26
C LEU A 107 -16.33 -0.31 -9.07
N ILE A 108 -17.11 0.74 -9.32
CA ILE A 108 -17.71 1.56 -8.26
C ILE A 108 -18.70 0.72 -7.42
N ASP A 109 -19.50 -0.11 -8.08
CA ASP A 109 -20.46 -0.98 -7.38
C ASP A 109 -19.76 -2.10 -6.58
N ILE A 110 -18.69 -2.70 -7.14
CA ILE A 110 -17.83 -3.64 -6.41
C ILE A 110 -17.19 -2.96 -5.18
N THR A 111 -16.70 -1.72 -5.33
CA THR A 111 -16.08 -0.98 -4.22
C THR A 111 -17.07 -0.71 -3.09
N LYS A 112 -18.33 -0.37 -3.41
CA LYS A 112 -19.40 -0.24 -2.39
C LYS A 112 -19.66 -1.56 -1.67
N PHE A 113 -19.72 -2.67 -2.41
CA PHE A 113 -19.91 -3.99 -1.81
C PHE A 113 -18.73 -4.39 -0.91
N LEU A 114 -17.50 -4.14 -1.36
CA LEU A 114 -16.28 -4.38 -0.61
C LEU A 114 -16.26 -3.56 0.70
N PHE A 115 -16.74 -2.32 0.67
CA PHE A 115 -16.83 -1.48 1.87
C PHE A 115 -17.75 -2.10 2.93
N ILE A 116 -18.95 -2.55 2.54
CA ILE A 116 -19.88 -3.24 3.45
C ILE A 116 -19.24 -4.54 3.97
N PHE A 117 -18.57 -5.30 3.10
CA PHE A 117 -17.89 -6.54 3.48
C PHE A 117 -16.76 -6.30 4.51
N LEU A 118 -15.96 -5.24 4.34
CA LEU A 118 -14.91 -4.86 5.30
C LEU A 118 -15.50 -4.43 6.64
N LEU A 119 -16.64 -3.72 6.67
CA LEU A 119 -17.32 -3.38 7.92
C LEU A 119 -17.77 -4.64 8.66
N VAL A 120 -18.32 -5.63 7.95
CA VAL A 120 -18.72 -6.91 8.54
C VAL A 120 -17.49 -7.64 9.09
N ILE A 121 -16.43 -7.81 8.31
CA ILE A 121 -15.19 -8.46 8.77
C ILE A 121 -14.63 -7.75 10.00
N THR A 122 -14.59 -6.41 10.00
CA THR A 122 -14.06 -5.64 11.13
C THR A 122 -14.91 -5.81 12.37
N SER A 123 -16.25 -5.81 12.24
CA SER A 123 -17.17 -6.08 13.36
C SER A 123 -16.93 -7.47 13.95
N PHE A 124 -16.77 -8.48 13.11
CA PHE A 124 -16.43 -9.83 13.57
C PHE A 124 -15.03 -9.90 14.18
N ALA A 125 -14.04 -9.22 13.60
CA ALA A 125 -12.68 -9.15 14.12
C ALA A 125 -12.63 -8.51 15.51
N CYS A 126 -13.37 -7.43 15.75
CA CYS A 126 -13.50 -6.82 17.08
C CYS A 126 -14.19 -7.78 18.07
N GLY A 127 -15.26 -8.45 17.67
CA GLY A 127 -15.96 -9.42 18.52
C GLY A 127 -15.09 -10.63 18.89
N LEU A 128 -14.37 -11.18 17.90
CA LEU A 128 -13.42 -12.27 18.11
C LEU A 128 -12.19 -11.82 18.91
N HIS A 129 -11.67 -10.62 18.67
CA HIS A 129 -10.60 -10.05 19.49
C HIS A 129 -11.04 -9.99 20.94
N GLN A 130 -12.23 -9.47 21.24
CA GLN A 130 -12.75 -9.41 22.61
C GLN A 130 -12.93 -10.79 23.23
N LEU A 131 -13.40 -11.78 22.45
CA LEU A 131 -13.60 -13.15 22.93
C LEU A 131 -12.26 -13.86 23.23
N TYR A 132 -11.27 -13.69 22.35
CA TYR A 132 -9.98 -14.38 22.44
C TYR A 132 -8.90 -13.60 23.18
N TYR A 133 -9.13 -12.32 23.50
CA TYR A 133 -8.18 -11.47 24.22
C TYR A 133 -7.76 -12.09 25.56
N TYR A 134 -8.70 -12.72 26.27
CA TYR A 134 -8.42 -13.38 27.54
C TYR A 134 -7.39 -14.51 27.39
N TYR A 135 -7.56 -15.37 26.37
CA TYR A 135 -6.71 -16.55 26.16
C TYR A 135 -5.31 -16.23 25.63
N VAL A 136 -5.06 -15.03 25.08
CA VAL A 136 -3.73 -14.62 24.58
C VAL A 136 -2.79 -14.19 25.72
N THR A 137 -3.33 -13.88 26.90
CA THR A 137 -2.52 -13.39 28.03
C THR A 137 -1.76 -14.53 28.75
N GLU A 138 -2.09 -15.80 28.48
CA GLU A 138 -1.53 -16.96 29.17
C GLU A 138 -0.26 -17.56 28.51
N THR A 139 0.68 -16.72 28.05
CA THR A 139 2.08 -17.20 27.90
C THR A 139 2.81 -17.33 29.24
N ASN A 140 2.12 -17.00 30.35
CA ASN A 140 2.34 -17.51 31.70
C ASN A 140 1.02 -17.50 32.49
N ASP A 141 0.11 -18.46 32.31
CA ASP A 141 -0.81 -18.77 33.42
C ASP A 141 -0.33 -20.02 34.16
N MET A 142 0.02 -19.79 35.42
CA MET A 142 0.30 -20.81 36.41
C MET A 142 -0.92 -20.98 37.31
N ARG A 143 -2.11 -21.25 36.75
CA ARG A 143 -3.31 -21.55 37.54
C ARG A 143 -3.93 -22.90 37.19
N PRO A 144 -4.18 -23.77 38.20
CA PRO A 144 -4.77 -25.10 37.99
C PRO A 144 -6.29 -25.10 37.72
N GLU A 145 -6.73 -26.21 37.14
CA GLU A 145 -7.58 -26.34 35.93
C GLU A 145 -9.12 -26.22 36.08
N ALA A 146 -9.64 -25.82 37.24
CA ALA A 146 -11.10 -25.83 37.46
C ALA A 146 -11.80 -24.48 37.24
N PHE A 147 -11.10 -23.35 37.35
CA PHE A 147 -11.70 -22.00 37.39
C PHE A 147 -10.70 -20.87 37.08
N SER A 148 -9.95 -20.91 35.96
CA SER A 148 -9.46 -19.61 35.45
C SER A 148 -10.68 -18.90 34.84
N SER A 149 -11.13 -17.90 35.60
CA SER A 149 -12.45 -17.22 35.58
C SER A 149 -12.97 -16.77 34.23
#